data_AF-A0A2P2IED8-F1
#
_entry.id   AF-A0A2P2IED8-F1
#
_cell.length_a   1.000
_cell.length_b   1.000
_cell.length_c   1.000
_cell.angle_alpha   90.00
_cell.angle_beta   90.00
_cell.angle_gamma   90.00
#
_symmetry.space_group_name_H-M   'P 1'
#
loop_
_entity.id
_entity.type
_entity.pdbx_description
1 polymer ?
#
loop_
_entity_poly.entity_id
_entity_poly.type
_entity_poly.pdbx_seq_one_letter_code
_entity_poly.pdbx_strand_id
1 'polypeptide(L)'
;DVHHGNGTQSMFYEDPHILYMSLHRYDDGSFFPGTGAPQEVGEGDGYGFNVNIAWSGSLNPPMGDTEYLAAFRTIVMPIAKDFNPDIVLVSAGFDAADGHPGPLGGYKLSPACFAYMTSQIMTLARGKVVLALEGGYH
;
A
#
# COMPACT_ATOMS: atom_id res chain seq x y z
N ASP A 1 -0.96 5.81 -0.66
CA ASP A 1 -2.22 6.24 -1.28
C ASP A 1 -3.32 5.29 -0.83
N VAL A 2 -4.55 5.76 -0.64
CA VAL A 2 -5.69 4.91 -0.28
C VAL A 2 -6.23 4.13 -1.49
N HIS A 3 -5.90 4.56 -2.70
CA HIS A 3 -6.30 3.92 -3.95
C HIS A 3 -5.23 2.93 -4.43
N HIS A 4 -5.67 1.93 -5.18
CA HIS A 4 -4.76 0.99 -5.82
C HIS A 4 -3.93 1.70 -6.91
N GLY A 5 -2.60 1.53 -6.87
CA GLY A 5 -1.66 2.03 -7.87
C GLY A 5 -1.63 1.17 -9.15
N ASN A 6 -2.75 1.12 -9.86
CA ASN A 6 -2.96 0.25 -11.03
C ASN A 6 -1.90 0.44 -12.14
N GLY A 7 -1.39 1.66 -12.34
CA GLY A 7 -0.33 1.95 -13.29
C GLY A 7 1.00 1.29 -12.92
N THR A 8 1.40 1.39 -11.65
CA THR A 8 2.64 0.78 -11.13
C THR A 8 2.54 -0.74 -11.15
N GLN A 9 1.41 -1.30 -10.72
CA GLN A 9 1.16 -2.74 -10.83
C GLN A 9 1.34 -3.23 -12.27
N SER A 10 0.66 -2.58 -13.23
CA SER A 10 0.71 -2.99 -14.64
C SER A 10 2.13 -2.89 -15.23
N MET A 11 2.94 -1.94 -14.76
CA MET A 11 4.29 -1.71 -15.29
C MET A 11 5.26 -2.84 -14.92
N PHE A 12 5.08 -3.47 -13.76
CA PHE A 12 6.02 -4.45 -13.20
C PHE A 12 5.42 -5.84 -13.01
N TYR A 13 4.23 -6.10 -13.55
CA TYR A 13 3.46 -7.31 -13.25
C TYR A 13 4.16 -8.64 -13.61
N GLU A 14 5.09 -8.59 -14.56
CA GLU A 14 5.91 -9.74 -14.99
C GLU A 14 7.39 -9.65 -14.55
N ASP A 15 7.79 -8.61 -13.78
CA ASP A 15 9.20 -8.36 -13.42
C ASP A 15 9.54 -8.84 -11.99
N PRO A 16 10.33 -9.92 -11.82
CA PRO A 16 10.72 -10.41 -10.50
C PRO A 16 11.72 -9.50 -9.76
N HIS A 17 12.31 -8.52 -10.44
CA HIS A 17 13.27 -7.62 -9.81
C HIS A 17 12.60 -6.46 -9.06
N ILE A 18 11.28 -6.32 -9.19
CA ILE A 18 10.50 -5.25 -8.56
C ILE A 18 9.35 -5.89 -7.77
N LEU A 19 9.44 -5.83 -6.44
CA LEU A 19 8.31 -6.14 -5.57
C LEU A 19 7.39 -4.92 -5.47
N TYR A 20 6.20 -5.01 -6.05
CA TYR A 20 5.14 -4.02 -5.85
C TYR A 20 4.22 -4.45 -4.71
N MET A 21 3.94 -3.52 -3.80
CA MET A 21 2.99 -3.75 -2.71
C MET A 21 2.07 -2.55 -2.53
N SER A 22 0.77 -2.81 -2.46
CA SER A 22 -0.24 -1.79 -2.30
C SER A 22 -1.14 -2.07 -1.10
N LEU A 23 -1.34 -1.07 -0.24
CA LEU A 23 -2.37 -1.07 0.80
C LEU A 23 -3.45 -0.10 0.35
N HIS A 24 -4.62 -0.61 -0.02
CA HIS A 24 -5.65 0.22 -0.61
C HIS A 24 -7.04 -0.24 -0.21
N ARG A 25 -7.97 0.70 -0.21
CA ARG A 25 -9.39 0.38 -0.10
C ARG A 25 -9.84 -0.24 -1.41
N TYR A 26 -10.38 -1.45 -1.33
CA TYR A 26 -10.83 -2.21 -2.49
C TYR A 26 -12.35 -2.37 -2.49
N ASP A 27 -12.93 -2.67 -1.33
CA ASP A 27 -14.37 -2.93 -1.16
C ASP A 27 -14.93 -3.85 -2.25
N ASP A 28 -14.26 -4.98 -2.44
CA ASP A 28 -14.59 -5.99 -3.44
C ASP A 28 -14.70 -5.45 -4.88
N GLY A 29 -13.84 -4.48 -5.22
CA GLY A 29 -13.75 -3.86 -6.54
C GLY A 29 -14.70 -2.67 -6.74
N SER A 30 -15.44 -2.27 -5.70
CA SER A 30 -16.38 -1.15 -5.79
C SER A 30 -15.77 0.23 -5.51
N PHE A 31 -14.56 0.30 -4.93
CA PHE A 31 -13.85 1.55 -4.70
C PHE A 31 -12.87 1.85 -5.84
N PHE A 32 -12.72 3.13 -6.20
CA PHE A 32 -11.82 3.54 -7.29
C PHE A 32 -10.38 3.05 -7.05
N PRO A 33 -9.66 2.56 -8.07
CA PRO A 33 -10.04 2.38 -9.48
C PRO A 33 -10.74 1.04 -9.80
N GLY A 34 -11.06 0.22 -8.79
CA GLY A 34 -11.73 -1.08 -8.95
C GLY A 34 -10.80 -2.24 -9.32
N THR A 35 -9.48 -2.03 -9.29
CA THR A 35 -8.45 -3.05 -9.54
C THR A 35 -7.68 -3.32 -8.25
N GLY A 36 -6.79 -4.32 -8.24
CA GLY A 36 -5.95 -4.62 -7.09
C GLY A 36 -6.52 -5.72 -6.21
N ALA A 37 -7.22 -6.71 -6.79
CA ALA A 37 -7.72 -7.83 -6.01
C ALA A 37 -6.56 -8.60 -5.34
N PRO A 38 -6.78 -9.23 -4.16
CA PRO A 38 -5.73 -10.01 -3.48
C PRO A 38 -5.17 -11.17 -4.30
N GLN A 39 -5.91 -11.65 -5.31
CA GLN A 39 -5.51 -12.74 -6.19
C GLN A 39 -4.60 -12.30 -7.35
N GLU A 40 -4.47 -10.98 -7.57
CA GLU A 40 -3.57 -10.41 -8.58
C GLU A 40 -2.14 -10.44 -8.04
N VAL A 41 -1.43 -11.55 -8.26
CA VAL A 41 -0.12 -11.83 -7.64
C VAL A 41 1.07 -11.74 -8.61
N GLY A 42 0.86 -11.19 -9.81
CA GLY A 42 1.86 -11.16 -10.88
C GLY A 42 1.74 -12.35 -11.82
N GLU A 43 2.45 -12.28 -12.95
CA GLU A 43 2.44 -13.28 -14.01
C GLU A 43 3.87 -13.59 -14.50
N GLY A 44 4.03 -14.69 -15.23
CA GLY A 44 5.33 -15.10 -15.75
C GLY A 44 6.39 -15.22 -14.64
N ASP A 45 7.54 -14.61 -14.86
CA ASP A 45 8.64 -14.58 -13.89
C ASP A 45 8.32 -13.70 -12.67
N GLY A 46 7.43 -12.72 -12.82
CA GLY A 46 6.95 -11.83 -11.75
C GLY A 46 5.92 -12.45 -10.80
N TYR A 47 5.55 -13.71 -10.99
CA TYR A 47 4.61 -14.39 -10.10
C TYR A 47 5.11 -14.40 -8.64
N GLY A 48 4.31 -13.83 -7.73
CA GLY A 48 4.64 -13.65 -6.31
C GLY A 48 5.26 -12.29 -5.96
N PHE A 49 5.59 -11.45 -6.95
CA PHE A 49 6.19 -10.13 -6.74
C PHE A 49 5.19 -8.96 -6.82
N ASN A 50 3.88 -9.28 -6.87
CA ASN A 50 2.80 -8.32 -6.71
C ASN A 50 1.97 -8.66 -5.47
N VAL A 51 1.87 -7.74 -4.51
CA VAL A 51 1.13 -7.97 -3.25
C VAL A 51 0.08 -6.89 -3.03
N ASN A 52 -1.17 -7.28 -3.18
CA ASN A 52 -2.32 -6.43 -2.90
C ASN A 52 -2.91 -6.69 -1.51
N ILE A 53 -2.74 -5.73 -0.61
CA ILE A 53 -3.41 -5.66 0.69
C ILE A 53 -4.70 -4.86 0.46
N ALA A 54 -5.68 -5.55 -0.14
CA ALA A 54 -6.96 -4.99 -0.55
C ALA A 54 -7.95 -5.03 0.62
N TRP A 55 -8.18 -3.87 1.25
CA TRP A 55 -9.14 -3.75 2.35
C TRP A 55 -10.57 -3.85 1.80
N SER A 56 -11.33 -4.80 2.32
CA SER A 56 -12.77 -4.96 2.08
C SER A 56 -13.54 -4.87 3.40
N GLY A 57 -14.84 -4.56 3.32
CA GLY A 57 -15.71 -4.36 4.48
C GLY A 57 -16.28 -2.93 4.59
N SER A 58 -16.03 -2.08 3.60
CA SER A 58 -16.48 -0.69 3.55
C SER A 58 -15.97 0.13 4.74
N LEU A 59 -16.74 1.13 5.16
CA LEU A 59 -16.41 2.05 6.25
C LEU A 59 -17.11 1.65 7.56
N ASN A 60 -17.21 0.34 7.83
CA ASN A 60 -17.93 -0.18 9.02
C ASN A 60 -17.12 -1.23 9.80
N PRO A 61 -16.20 -0.81 10.69
CA PRO A 61 -15.70 0.55 10.85
C PRO A 61 -14.68 0.93 9.74
N PRO A 62 -14.38 2.22 9.55
CA PRO A 62 -13.26 2.63 8.70
C PRO A 62 -11.94 2.08 9.23
N MET A 63 -11.01 1.76 8.32
CA MET A 63 -9.64 1.39 8.72
C MET A 63 -8.93 2.59 9.36
N GLY A 64 -8.13 2.32 10.38
CA GLY A 64 -7.31 3.31 11.07
C GLY A 64 -5.88 2.83 11.29
N ASP A 65 -5.22 3.46 12.25
CA ASP A 65 -3.83 3.16 12.61
C ASP A 65 -3.62 1.68 12.95
N THR A 66 -4.52 1.10 13.75
CA THR A 66 -4.39 -0.29 14.22
C THR A 66 -4.31 -1.28 13.06
N GLU A 67 -5.17 -1.14 12.06
CA GLU A 67 -5.26 -2.06 10.92
C GLU A 67 -4.05 -1.92 10.00
N TYR A 68 -3.61 -0.68 9.72
CA TYR A 68 -2.41 -0.45 8.92
C TYR A 68 -1.15 -0.94 9.62
N LEU A 69 -1.01 -0.70 10.93
CA LEU A 69 0.11 -1.21 11.71
C LEU A 69 0.11 -2.74 11.79
N ALA A 70 -1.07 -3.37 11.85
CA ALA A 70 -1.20 -4.81 11.79
C ALA A 70 -0.73 -5.36 10.44
N ALA A 71 -1.22 -4.82 9.31
CA ALA A 71 -0.76 -5.19 7.98
C ALA A 71 0.75 -4.98 7.80
N PHE A 72 1.28 -3.88 8.35
CA PHE A 72 2.72 -3.64 8.31
C PHE A 72 3.51 -4.73 9.01
N ARG A 73 3.05 -5.13 10.20
CA ARG A 73 3.70 -6.15 11.02
C ARG A 73 3.58 -7.55 10.42
N THR A 74 2.43 -7.91 9.83
CA THR A 74 2.14 -9.30 9.44
C THR A 74 2.37 -9.59 7.96
N ILE A 75 2.34 -8.57 7.10
CA ILE A 75 2.45 -8.73 5.65
C ILE A 75 3.61 -7.90 5.11
N VAL A 76 3.57 -6.57 5.26
CA VAL A 76 4.49 -5.67 4.54
C VAL A 76 5.93 -5.90 4.94
N MET A 77 6.24 -5.78 6.23
CA MET A 77 7.62 -5.88 6.70
C MET A 77 8.21 -7.30 6.56
N PRO A 78 7.46 -8.40 6.82
CA PRO A 78 7.94 -9.75 6.53
C PRO A 78 8.32 -9.95 5.07
N ILE A 79 7.41 -9.64 4.13
CA ILE A 79 7.65 -9.85 2.69
C ILE A 79 8.79 -8.95 2.20
N ALA A 80 8.78 -7.66 2.55
CA ALA A 80 9.81 -6.72 2.11
C ALA A 80 11.20 -7.06 2.67
N LYS A 81 11.29 -7.64 3.88
CA LYS A 81 12.56 -8.12 4.44
C LYS A 81 13.09 -9.34 3.70
N ASP A 82 12.21 -10.27 3.34
CA ASP A 82 12.58 -11.47 2.57
C ASP A 82 13.04 -11.10 1.16
N PHE A 83 12.35 -10.17 0.50
CA PHE A 83 12.75 -9.60 -0.79
C PHE A 83 14.10 -8.85 -0.73
N ASN A 84 14.46 -8.30 0.43
CA ASN A 84 15.74 -7.63 0.69
C ASN A 84 16.11 -6.55 -0.37
N PRO A 85 15.31 -5.47 -0.49
CA PRO A 85 15.47 -4.49 -1.57
C PRO A 85 16.75 -3.66 -1.45
N ASP A 86 17.30 -3.26 -2.60
CA ASP A 86 18.45 -2.33 -2.68
C ASP A 86 18.08 -0.85 -2.52
N ILE A 87 16.82 -0.52 -2.81
CA ILE A 87 16.19 0.80 -2.69
C ILE A 87 14.68 0.61 -2.45
N VAL A 88 14.05 1.50 -1.69
CA VAL A 88 12.59 1.53 -1.53
C VAL A 88 12.03 2.84 -2.08
N LEU A 89 11.03 2.73 -2.94
CA LEU A 89 10.25 3.86 -3.45
C LEU A 89 8.83 3.76 -2.89
N VAL A 90 8.31 4.87 -2.37
CA VAL A 90 6.96 4.93 -1.79
C VAL A 90 6.11 5.94 -2.54
N SER A 91 5.06 5.45 -3.18
CA SER A 91 3.92 6.25 -3.68
C SER A 91 3.09 6.74 -2.49
N ALA A 92 3.51 7.88 -1.93
CA ALA A 92 3.12 8.41 -0.63
C ALA A 92 1.88 9.32 -0.73
N GLY A 93 0.74 8.74 -1.09
CA GLY A 93 -0.57 9.40 -0.97
C GLY A 93 -1.11 9.39 0.47
N PHE A 94 -1.71 10.50 0.89
CA PHE A 94 -2.20 10.75 2.26
C PHE A 94 -3.73 10.78 2.40
N ASP A 95 -4.47 10.36 1.38
CA ASP A 95 -5.94 10.30 1.35
C ASP A 95 -6.56 9.17 2.20
N ALA A 96 -5.72 8.32 2.82
CA ALA A 96 -6.14 7.42 3.91
C ALA A 96 -6.18 8.12 5.28
N ALA A 97 -5.63 9.34 5.39
CA ALA A 97 -5.63 10.11 6.63
C ALA A 97 -7.04 10.55 7.01
N ASP A 98 -7.25 10.75 8.32
CA ASP A 98 -8.48 11.37 8.81
C ASP A 98 -8.71 12.74 8.15
N GLY A 99 -9.98 13.10 7.95
CA GLY A 99 -10.41 14.32 7.24
C GLY A 99 -10.89 14.09 5.81
N HIS A 100 -10.58 12.94 5.18
CA HIS A 100 -11.04 12.63 3.82
C HIS A 100 -12.44 11.98 3.84
N PRO A 101 -13.41 12.48 3.03
CA PRO A 101 -14.76 11.92 3.00
C PRO A 101 -14.77 10.54 2.33
N GLY A 102 -15.82 9.76 2.62
CA GLY A 102 -15.97 8.38 2.15
C GLY A 102 -15.81 8.15 0.64
N PRO A 103 -16.27 9.04 -0.26
CA PRO A 103 -16.04 8.88 -1.70
C PRO A 103 -14.58 9.03 -2.16
N LEU A 104 -13.73 9.67 -1.35
CA LEU A 104 -12.32 9.95 -1.67
C LEU A 104 -11.34 9.05 -0.92
N GLY A 105 -11.71 8.61 0.28
CA GLY A 105 -10.90 7.70 1.08
C GLY A 105 -11.74 7.11 2.20
N GLY A 106 -12.03 7.94 3.22
CA GLY A 106 -12.94 7.59 4.33
C GLY A 106 -12.26 6.91 5.52
N TYR A 107 -10.96 6.65 5.44
CA TYR A 107 -10.17 6.08 6.53
C TYR A 107 -9.72 7.12 7.56
N LYS A 108 -9.11 6.64 8.64
CA LYS A 108 -8.86 7.40 9.87
C LYS A 108 -7.42 7.29 10.34
N LEU A 109 -6.47 7.31 9.41
CA LEU A 109 -5.06 7.25 9.77
C LEU A 109 -4.59 8.59 10.36
N SER A 110 -3.80 8.50 11.41
CA SER A 110 -3.13 9.66 12.00
C SER A 110 -1.81 9.98 11.30
N PRO A 111 -1.36 11.25 11.32
CA PRO A 111 -0.02 11.61 10.85
C PRO A 111 1.10 10.81 11.56
N ALA A 112 0.90 10.47 12.84
CA ALA A 112 1.84 9.67 13.61
C ALA A 112 1.97 8.24 13.07
N CYS A 113 0.89 7.66 12.56
CA CYS A 113 0.92 6.36 11.90
C CYS A 113 1.74 6.39 10.61
N PHE A 114 1.56 7.42 9.76
CA PHE A 114 2.41 7.59 8.57
C PHE A 114 3.89 7.70 8.95
N ALA A 115 4.22 8.53 9.94
CA ALA A 115 5.60 8.66 10.44
C ALA A 115 6.17 7.32 10.95
N TYR A 116 5.36 6.54 11.67
CA TYR A 116 5.77 5.22 12.16
C TYR A 116 6.00 4.24 10.99
N MET A 117 5.08 4.16 10.03
CA MET A 117 5.24 3.33 8.83
C MET A 117 6.50 3.71 8.04
N THR A 118 6.76 5.01 7.87
CA THR A 118 8.01 5.50 7.27
C THR A 118 9.23 5.03 8.06
N SER A 119 9.22 5.12 9.38
CA SER A 119 10.34 4.65 10.22
C SER A 119 10.61 3.16 10.07
N GLN A 120 9.57 2.33 9.90
CA GLN A 120 9.71 0.90 9.61
C GLN A 120 10.37 0.67 8.25
N ILE A 121 9.91 1.36 7.21
CA ILE A 121 10.45 1.24 5.85
C ILE A 121 11.93 1.68 5.80
N MET A 122 12.31 2.71 6.56
CA MET A 122 13.71 3.17 6.64
C MET A 122 14.68 2.13 7.20
N THR A 123 14.20 1.06 7.84
CA THR A 123 15.06 -0.07 8.25
C THR A 123 15.46 -0.98 7.09
N LEU A 124 14.78 -0.88 5.94
CA LEU A 124 15.08 -1.61 4.72
C LEU A 124 16.10 -0.85 3.87
N ALA A 125 16.73 -1.54 2.90
CA ALA A 125 17.62 -0.92 1.90
C ALA A 125 18.74 -0.03 2.47
N ARG A 126 19.14 -0.24 3.74
CA ARG A 126 20.06 0.65 4.48
C ARG A 126 19.60 2.12 4.49
N GLY A 127 18.30 2.35 4.57
CA GLY A 127 17.70 3.69 4.60
C GLY A 127 17.65 4.39 3.23
N LYS A 128 17.97 3.71 2.13
CA LYS A 128 17.79 4.24 0.78
C LYS A 128 16.30 4.25 0.41
N VAL A 129 15.60 5.29 0.86
CA VAL A 129 14.16 5.45 0.70
C VAL A 129 13.84 6.78 0.06
N VAL A 130 12.95 6.78 -0.93
CA VAL A 130 12.36 7.99 -1.52
C VAL A 130 10.84 7.91 -1.38
N LEU A 131 10.24 8.99 -0.87
CA LEU A 131 8.79 9.16 -0.82
C LEU A 131 8.40 10.22 -1.84
N ALA A 132 7.51 9.87 -2.76
CA ALA A 132 6.96 10.79 -3.75
C ALA A 132 5.47 11.00 -3.43
N LEU A 133 5.04 12.26 -3.36
CA LEU A 133 3.64 12.59 -3.07
C LEU A 133 2.72 12.08 -4.20
N GLU A 134 1.60 11.48 -3.82
CA GLU A 134 0.52 11.05 -4.73
C GLU A 134 -0.78 11.80 -4.36
N GLY A 135 -1.84 11.09 -3.92
CA GLY A 135 -3.06 11.69 -3.39
C GLY A 135 -2.92 12.31 -2.00
N GLY A 136 -4.04 12.85 -1.49
CA GLY A 136 -4.09 13.63 -0.25
C GLY A 136 -4.54 15.06 -0.54
N TYR A 137 -5.70 15.42 0.00
CA TYR A 137 -6.46 16.58 -0.47
C TYR A 137 -6.97 17.46 0.68
N HIS A 138 -6.51 17.20 1.90
CA HIS A 138 -6.84 17.93 3.12
C HIS A 138 -5.60 18.07 4.02
#